data_AF-A0A6P1EAM4-F1
#
_entry.id   AF-A0A6P1EAM4-F1
#
_cell.length_a   1.000
_cell.length_b   1.000
_cell.length_c   1.000
_cell.angle_alpha   90.00
_cell.angle_beta   90.00
_cell.angle_gamma   90.00
#
_symmetry.space_group_name_H-M   'P 1'
#
loop_
_entity.id
_entity.type
_entity.pdbx_description
1 polymer ?
#
loop_
_entity_poly.entity_id
_entity_poly.type
_entity_poly.pdbx_seq_one_letter_code
_entity_poly.pdbx_strand_id
1 'polypeptide(L)'
;MTVFATSNSERILLMRKRIFTVVGLGLLATITGFITEQPVQAKSQNSYQVVKSKDYSHVYSDKKHAVRLPFHAKTTHTAYMWNAHHTKKLHNLKNYQATTWFLAKSVVLKHGNHKRVYYQVKNTTQSMSGYVWKGYLAKGYSPKGYQIVQQKWANQSGSYYPRYYGQDVKMWNYNHSKVRVHLKNFPGMNWYRTETVVMRHGNKRAIYYYLSGTLRGNGRTVGGYVWRGYLKRGINPNHTGQNYVPIDDFLGDTDYNQYVQTAKYQKLAKQIAALFPYSKIDYGLSRIAAYNYDAANQSIMSDEDVKPIGTGGYSNIKAFPDIDRYLLKHSSWSDAKKLNAVKTMLDEAGYDSDKRVSMAGYQIGIQIIDNIPDILGQIVASDGNGYANGYAIVIGQQDPTGNSENNDKSFFYYD
;
A
#
# COMPACT_ATOMS: atom_id res chain seq x y z
N MET A 1 35.07 -3.93 7.37
CA MET A 1 34.77 -5.36 7.53
C MET A 1 33.51 -5.46 8.42
N THR A 2 32.31 -5.32 7.85
CA THR A 2 31.42 -6.40 7.33
C THR A 2 30.77 -7.18 8.50
N VAL A 3 29.46 -7.42 8.66
CA VAL A 3 28.18 -7.08 8.01
C VAL A 3 27.03 -7.43 8.99
N PHE A 4 25.88 -6.79 8.77
CA PHE A 4 24.50 -6.93 9.26
C PHE A 4 23.92 -8.30 9.66
N ALA A 5 22.86 -8.25 10.48
CA ALA A 5 21.63 -9.04 10.29
C ALA A 5 20.37 -8.24 10.67
N THR A 6 19.40 -8.28 9.77
CA THR A 6 18.30 -7.34 9.53
C THR A 6 17.00 -7.69 10.26
N SER A 7 16.16 -6.67 10.48
CA SER A 7 14.78 -6.82 10.94
C SER A 7 13.92 -7.49 9.87
N ASN A 8 13.29 -8.62 10.21
CA ASN A 8 12.33 -9.27 9.33
C ASN A 8 11.10 -8.40 9.10
N SER A 9 11.06 -7.91 7.87
CA SER A 9 9.97 -7.35 7.09
C SER A 9 8.64 -8.12 7.21
N GLU A 10 7.60 -7.44 7.69
CA GLU A 10 6.21 -7.83 7.47
C GLU A 10 5.85 -7.50 6.01
N ARG A 11 6.17 -8.44 5.11
CA ARG A 11 5.71 -8.43 3.72
C ARG A 11 4.21 -8.75 3.65
N ILE A 12 3.47 -7.80 3.08
CA ILE A 12 2.45 -8.00 2.04
C ILE A 12 1.21 -8.83 2.44
N LEU A 13 0.11 -8.10 2.66
CA LEU A 13 -1.26 -8.62 2.57
C LEU A 13 -1.75 -8.49 1.11
N LEU A 14 -1.20 -9.31 0.22
CA LEU A 14 -1.79 -9.63 -1.08
C LEU A 14 -2.08 -11.13 -1.08
N MET A 15 -3.34 -11.49 -0.84
CA MET A 15 -3.82 -12.86 -1.01
C MET A 15 -3.77 -13.24 -2.49
N ARG A 16 -2.64 -13.77 -2.95
CA ARG A 16 -2.61 -14.63 -4.15
C ARG A 16 -2.99 -16.03 -3.68
N LYS A 17 -4.17 -16.51 -4.08
CA LYS A 17 -4.62 -17.91 -3.88
C LYS A 17 -3.55 -18.84 -4.44
N ARG A 18 -2.81 -19.53 -3.57
CA ARG A 18 -2.06 -20.74 -3.95
C ARG A 18 -2.89 -21.94 -3.52
N ILE A 19 -3.57 -22.54 -4.50
CA ILE A 19 -4.23 -23.83 -4.35
C ILE A 19 -3.10 -24.86 -4.25
N PHE A 20 -2.90 -25.45 -3.08
CA PHE A 20 -2.10 -26.66 -2.94
C PHE A 20 -3.04 -27.84 -3.06
N THR A 21 -3.12 -28.41 -4.25
CA THR A 21 -3.65 -29.76 -4.47
C THR A 21 -2.64 -30.73 -3.89
N VAL A 22 -2.94 -31.33 -2.74
CA VAL A 22 -2.18 -32.49 -2.26
C VAL A 22 -2.68 -33.69 -3.04
N VAL A 23 -1.90 -34.09 -4.06
CA VAL A 23 -2.04 -35.38 -4.71
C VAL A 23 -1.71 -36.45 -3.68
N GLY A 24 -2.70 -37.27 -3.34
CA GLY A 24 -2.50 -38.50 -2.60
C GLY A 24 -1.77 -39.50 -3.49
N LEU A 25 -0.48 -39.70 -3.26
CA LEU A 25 0.27 -40.82 -3.81
C LEU A 25 0.11 -42.00 -2.85
N GLY A 26 -0.81 -42.90 -3.22
CA GLY A 26 -0.79 -44.28 -2.76
C GLY A 26 0.40 -44.98 -3.39
N LEU A 27 1.20 -45.65 -2.56
CA LEU A 27 2.19 -46.62 -2.99
C LEU A 27 1.78 -47.97 -2.40
N LEU A 28 1.15 -48.79 -3.24
CA LEU A 28 1.22 -50.25 -3.12
C LEU A 28 2.64 -50.65 -3.50
N ALA A 29 3.33 -51.35 -2.61
CA ALA A 29 4.53 -52.12 -2.95
C ALA A 29 4.41 -53.49 -2.28
N THR A 30 4.12 -54.49 -3.09
CA THR A 30 4.31 -55.92 -2.80
C THR A 30 5.80 -56.22 -2.74
N ILE A 31 6.32 -56.66 -1.59
CA ILE A 31 7.62 -57.35 -1.53
C ILE A 31 7.58 -58.44 -0.45
N THR A 32 7.99 -59.61 -0.89
CA THR A 32 8.24 -60.86 -0.17
C THR A 32 9.29 -60.72 0.93
N GLY A 33 9.25 -61.68 1.87
CA GLY A 33 9.87 -61.60 3.18
C GLY A 33 11.39 -61.37 3.23
N PHE A 34 11.78 -60.53 4.19
CA PHE A 34 12.93 -60.74 5.06
C PHE A 34 12.55 -60.20 6.44
N ILE A 35 12.47 -61.11 7.42
CA ILE A 35 12.22 -60.76 8.82
C ILE A 35 13.55 -60.26 9.36
N THR A 36 13.71 -58.94 9.45
CA THR A 36 14.66 -58.35 10.39
C THR A 36 13.81 -57.74 11.51
N GLU A 37 13.90 -58.35 12.69
CA GLU A 37 13.30 -57.80 13.90
C GLU A 37 14.00 -56.47 14.20
N GLN A 38 13.40 -55.36 13.74
CA GLN A 38 13.71 -54.06 14.30
C GLN A 38 13.22 -54.05 15.75
N PRO A 39 14.05 -53.63 16.73
CA PRO A 39 13.54 -53.43 18.08
C PRO A 39 12.41 -52.42 18.00
N VAL A 40 11.20 -52.85 18.38
CA VAL A 40 10.05 -51.97 18.56
C VAL A 40 10.46 -50.98 19.64
N GLN A 41 10.95 -49.82 19.23
CA GLN A 41 11.22 -48.72 20.14
C GLN A 41 9.88 -48.34 20.74
N ALA A 42 9.63 -48.79 21.97
CA ALA A 42 8.40 -48.51 22.68
C ALA A 42 8.16 -46.99 22.61
N LYS A 43 7.10 -46.55 21.91
CA LYS A 43 6.64 -45.17 21.97
C LYS A 43 6.43 -44.87 23.45
N SER A 44 7.32 -44.07 24.03
CA SER A 44 7.26 -43.65 25.43
C SER A 44 5.81 -43.35 25.81
N GLN A 45 5.29 -44.11 26.79
CA GLN A 45 3.93 -43.98 27.31
C GLN A 45 3.64 -42.59 27.92
N ASN A 46 4.65 -41.71 27.98
CA ASN A 46 4.60 -40.37 28.57
C ASN A 46 4.63 -39.23 27.54
N SER A 47 4.30 -39.48 26.27
CA SER A 47 4.16 -38.42 25.26
C SER A 47 2.71 -37.93 25.13
N TYR A 48 2.51 -36.63 24.87
CA TYR A 48 1.18 -36.06 24.63
C TYR A 48 0.62 -36.53 23.29
N GLN A 49 -0.61 -37.04 23.29
CA GLN A 49 -1.29 -37.53 22.09
C GLN A 49 -2.66 -36.87 21.92
N VAL A 50 -2.96 -36.41 20.70
CA VAL A 50 -4.31 -35.93 20.35
C VAL A 50 -5.22 -37.11 20.10
N VAL A 51 -6.22 -37.32 20.96
CA VAL A 51 -7.16 -38.47 20.86
C VAL A 51 -8.52 -38.06 20.29
N LYS A 52 -8.83 -36.76 20.27
CA LYS A 52 -10.04 -36.22 19.64
C LYS A 52 -9.77 -34.77 19.21
N SER A 53 -10.34 -34.35 18.10
CA SER A 53 -10.28 -32.94 17.70
C SER A 53 -11.56 -32.45 17.04
N LYS A 54 -11.77 -31.14 17.10
CA LYS A 54 -12.83 -30.43 16.39
C LYS A 54 -12.25 -29.15 15.81
N ASP A 55 -12.43 -28.96 14.50
CA ASP A 55 -11.93 -27.79 13.79
C ASP A 55 -12.96 -26.65 13.81
N TYR A 56 -12.43 -25.44 14.01
CA TYR A 56 -13.15 -24.17 13.95
C TYR A 56 -12.46 -23.20 12.97
N SER A 57 -11.54 -23.66 12.12
CA SER A 57 -10.74 -22.83 11.20
C SER A 57 -11.57 -22.08 10.15
N HIS A 58 -12.77 -22.57 9.81
CA HIS A 58 -13.73 -21.90 8.91
C HIS A 58 -14.24 -20.54 9.44
N VAL A 59 -13.90 -20.21 10.69
CA VAL A 59 -14.19 -18.94 11.38
C VAL A 59 -13.25 -17.79 10.98
N TYR A 60 -12.21 -18.03 10.17
CA TYR A 60 -11.19 -17.03 9.82
C TYR A 60 -11.21 -16.58 8.37
N SER A 61 -12.12 -17.09 7.54
CA SER A 61 -12.18 -16.74 6.12
C SER A 61 -13.07 -15.51 5.92
N ASP A 62 -12.54 -14.52 5.20
CA ASP A 62 -13.15 -13.47 4.36
C ASP A 62 -14.64 -13.53 3.94
N LYS A 63 -15.37 -14.61 4.18
CA LYS A 63 -16.78 -14.73 3.88
C LYS A 63 -17.60 -13.90 4.87
N LYS A 64 -18.70 -13.36 4.34
CA LYS A 64 -19.79 -12.59 4.97
C LYS A 64 -20.36 -13.17 6.29
N HIS A 65 -19.86 -14.33 6.77
CA HIS A 65 -20.36 -15.11 7.92
C HIS A 65 -19.25 -15.67 8.85
N ALA A 66 -18.03 -15.13 8.85
CA ALA A 66 -16.96 -15.59 9.75
C ALA A 66 -17.30 -15.34 11.24
N VAL A 67 -17.83 -16.35 11.94
CA VAL A 67 -18.20 -16.24 13.37
C VAL A 67 -16.96 -16.37 14.24
N ARG A 68 -16.22 -15.27 14.42
CA ARG A 68 -15.07 -15.23 15.35
C ARG A 68 -15.51 -15.70 16.73
N LEU A 69 -14.80 -16.69 17.29
CA LEU A 69 -15.04 -17.22 18.63
C LEU A 69 -14.00 -16.64 19.60
N PRO A 70 -14.25 -15.45 20.18
CA PRO A 70 -13.30 -14.79 21.06
C PRO A 70 -13.24 -15.45 22.43
N PHE A 71 -12.05 -15.44 23.00
CA PHE A 71 -11.69 -15.83 24.35
C PHE A 71 -10.66 -14.84 24.90
N HIS A 72 -10.54 -14.78 26.22
CA HIS A 72 -9.48 -14.04 26.90
C HIS A 72 -8.94 -14.84 28.08
N ALA A 73 -7.78 -14.43 28.59
CA ALA A 73 -7.21 -15.06 29.78
C ALA A 73 -8.16 -14.90 30.97
N LYS A 74 -8.56 -16.02 31.57
CA LYS A 74 -9.43 -16.05 32.76
C LYS A 74 -8.67 -15.67 34.04
N THR A 75 -7.35 -15.86 34.04
CA THR A 75 -6.49 -15.68 35.21
C THR A 75 -5.35 -14.72 34.94
N THR A 76 -4.89 -14.04 35.99
CA THR A 76 -3.66 -13.24 36.02
C THR A 76 -2.44 -14.08 36.45
N HIS A 77 -2.66 -15.31 36.92
CA HIS A 77 -1.59 -16.25 37.23
C HIS A 77 -1.01 -16.89 35.97
N THR A 78 0.10 -17.61 36.14
CA THR A 78 0.78 -18.31 35.04
C THR A 78 -0.14 -19.28 34.32
N ALA A 79 -0.32 -19.05 33.02
CA ALA A 79 -1.10 -19.87 32.12
C ALA A 79 -0.36 -19.98 30.79
N TYR A 80 0.25 -21.13 30.53
CA TYR A 80 1.09 -21.31 29.35
C TYR A 80 0.30 -21.67 28.10
N MET A 81 0.72 -21.08 26.98
CA MET A 81 0.44 -21.51 25.62
C MET A 81 1.58 -22.40 25.15
N TRP A 82 1.24 -23.56 24.59
CA TRP A 82 2.19 -24.58 24.17
C TRP A 82 2.22 -24.74 22.64
N ASN A 83 3.33 -25.29 22.13
CA ASN A 83 3.39 -25.78 20.76
C ASN A 83 2.49 -27.02 20.56
N ALA A 84 2.28 -27.42 19.30
CA ALA A 84 1.40 -28.55 18.97
C ALA A 84 1.81 -29.86 19.68
N HIS A 85 3.11 -30.13 19.75
CA HIS A 85 3.68 -31.32 20.38
C HIS A 85 3.73 -31.26 21.92
N HIS A 86 3.30 -30.15 22.54
CA HIS A 86 3.33 -29.95 23.99
C HIS A 86 4.72 -30.13 24.64
N THR A 87 5.78 -29.87 23.88
CA THR A 87 7.17 -29.93 24.34
C THR A 87 7.76 -28.56 24.67
N LYS A 88 7.14 -27.47 24.20
CA LYS A 88 7.67 -26.10 24.35
C LYS A 88 6.58 -25.12 24.76
N LYS A 89 6.86 -24.33 25.79
CA LYS A 89 6.08 -23.14 26.17
C LYS A 89 6.39 -22.02 25.18
N LEU A 90 5.36 -21.51 24.50
CA LEU A 90 5.47 -20.42 23.52
C LEU A 90 5.25 -19.06 24.18
N HIS A 91 4.16 -18.95 24.96
CA HIS A 91 3.77 -17.70 25.62
C HIS A 91 3.17 -17.99 27.00
N ASN A 92 3.15 -16.97 27.87
CA ASN A 92 2.42 -17.00 29.12
C ASN A 92 1.30 -15.95 29.09
N LEU A 93 0.05 -16.38 29.16
CA LEU A 93 -1.15 -15.54 29.03
C LEU A 93 -1.23 -14.45 30.11
N LYS A 94 -0.53 -14.60 31.24
CA LYS A 94 -0.43 -13.53 32.25
C LYS A 94 0.16 -12.23 31.68
N ASN A 95 1.00 -12.32 30.65
CA ASN A 95 1.62 -11.16 29.99
C ASN A 95 0.74 -10.57 28.86
N TYR A 96 -0.43 -11.14 28.60
CA TYR A 96 -1.30 -10.81 27.46
C TYR A 96 -2.75 -10.58 27.89
N GLN A 97 -2.95 -9.89 29.01
CA GLN A 97 -4.27 -9.69 29.64
C GLN A 97 -5.24 -8.87 28.76
N ALA A 98 -4.72 -7.97 27.92
CA ALA A 98 -5.52 -7.20 26.96
C ALA A 98 -5.74 -7.94 25.63
N THR A 99 -5.16 -9.12 25.42
CA THR A 99 -5.26 -9.85 24.16
C THR A 99 -6.55 -10.66 24.11
N THR A 100 -7.33 -10.47 23.05
CA THR A 100 -8.37 -11.44 22.66
C THR A 100 -7.76 -12.52 21.79
N TRP A 101 -8.05 -13.76 22.16
CA TRP A 101 -7.66 -14.99 21.51
C TRP A 101 -8.85 -15.59 20.78
N PHE A 102 -8.71 -15.98 19.53
CA PHE A 102 -9.77 -16.59 18.75
C PHE A 102 -9.55 -18.09 18.68
N LEU A 103 -10.60 -18.88 18.90
CA LEU A 103 -10.53 -20.34 18.81
C LEU A 103 -10.35 -20.78 17.36
N ALA A 104 -9.35 -21.63 17.09
CA ALA A 104 -9.11 -22.24 15.79
C ALA A 104 -9.40 -23.74 15.81
N LYS A 105 -9.02 -24.43 16.88
CA LYS A 105 -9.22 -25.88 17.03
C LYS A 105 -9.42 -26.25 18.49
N SER A 106 -10.24 -27.25 18.77
CA SER A 106 -10.31 -27.89 20.07
C SER A 106 -9.72 -29.29 19.96
N VAL A 107 -8.84 -29.67 20.89
CA VAL A 107 -8.24 -31.00 20.96
C VAL A 107 -8.38 -31.60 22.35
N VAL A 108 -8.58 -32.91 22.44
CA VAL A 108 -8.42 -33.67 23.68
C VAL A 108 -7.03 -34.28 23.63
N LEU A 109 -6.18 -33.86 24.56
CA LEU A 109 -4.84 -34.40 24.73
C LEU A 109 -4.83 -35.43 25.85
N LYS A 110 -4.26 -36.59 25.56
CA LYS A 110 -3.98 -37.66 26.51
C LYS A 110 -2.50 -37.62 26.88
N HIS A 111 -2.21 -37.72 28.17
CA HIS A 111 -0.86 -37.92 28.71
C HIS A 111 -0.97 -38.91 29.87
N GLY A 112 -0.37 -40.10 29.70
CA GLY A 112 -0.68 -41.25 30.56
C GLY A 112 -2.19 -41.53 30.60
N ASN A 113 -2.77 -41.63 31.80
CA ASN A 113 -4.20 -41.86 31.99
C ASN A 113 -5.05 -40.58 32.01
N HIS A 114 -4.42 -39.40 31.93
CA HIS A 114 -5.14 -38.13 32.00
C HIS A 114 -5.53 -37.62 30.62
N LYS A 115 -6.77 -37.13 30.50
CA LYS A 115 -7.28 -36.44 29.31
C LYS A 115 -7.66 -35.01 29.66
N ARG A 116 -7.23 -34.04 28.85
CA ARG A 116 -7.58 -32.62 29.02
C ARG A 116 -7.91 -31.98 27.68
N VAL A 117 -8.81 -31.01 27.70
CA VAL A 117 -9.18 -30.24 26.51
C VAL A 117 -8.30 -29.01 26.39
N TYR A 118 -7.67 -28.86 25.22
CA TYR A 118 -6.88 -27.70 24.85
C TYR A 118 -7.48 -27.03 23.62
N TYR A 119 -7.41 -25.71 23.62
CA TYR A 119 -7.81 -24.88 22.50
C TYR A 119 -6.56 -24.36 21.80
N GLN A 120 -6.45 -24.64 20.50
CA GLN A 120 -5.58 -23.88 19.64
C GLN A 120 -6.22 -22.51 19.44
N VAL A 121 -5.53 -21.47 19.86
CA VAL A 121 -6.01 -20.09 19.73
C VAL A 121 -5.03 -19.22 18.99
N LYS A 122 -5.54 -18.18 18.32
CA LYS A 122 -4.77 -17.18 17.56
C LYS A 122 -5.10 -15.77 18.03
N ASN A 123 -4.16 -14.85 18.05
CA ASN A 123 -4.47 -13.43 18.25
C ASN A 123 -5.08 -12.80 16.97
N THR A 124 -5.50 -11.53 17.03
CA THR A 124 -6.14 -10.82 15.90
C THR A 124 -5.32 -10.85 14.62
N THR A 125 -4.00 -10.64 14.70
CA THR A 125 -3.09 -10.62 13.54
C THR A 125 -2.60 -12.01 13.15
N GLN A 126 -2.97 -13.06 13.89
CA GLN A 126 -2.51 -14.44 13.74
C GLN A 126 -1.00 -14.66 13.94
N SER A 127 -0.24 -13.64 14.36
CA SER A 127 1.19 -13.74 14.63
C SER A 127 1.52 -14.52 15.91
N MET A 128 0.55 -14.67 16.82
CA MET A 128 0.67 -15.53 18.01
C MET A 128 -0.37 -16.62 17.96
N SER A 129 0.08 -17.87 18.04
CA SER A 129 -0.77 -19.07 17.97
C SER A 129 -0.20 -20.20 18.81
N GLY A 130 -1.08 -20.98 19.45
CA GLY A 130 -0.69 -22.18 20.19
C GLY A 130 -1.83 -22.79 20.99
N TYR A 131 -1.51 -23.83 21.74
CA TYR A 131 -2.48 -24.62 22.50
C TYR A 131 -2.52 -24.19 23.97
N VAL A 132 -3.71 -23.83 24.44
CA VAL A 132 -3.96 -23.40 25.82
C VAL A 132 -4.99 -24.32 26.44
N TRP A 133 -4.76 -24.75 27.67
CA TRP A 133 -5.76 -25.54 28.40
C TRP A 133 -7.05 -24.73 28.54
N LYS A 134 -8.21 -25.32 28.20
CA LYS A 134 -9.48 -24.57 28.11
C LYS A 134 -9.86 -23.80 29.37
N GLY A 135 -9.48 -24.29 30.56
CA GLY A 135 -9.84 -23.68 31.83
C GLY A 135 -9.08 -22.39 32.15
N TYR A 136 -8.01 -22.07 31.40
CA TYR A 136 -7.34 -20.76 31.46
C TYR A 136 -8.04 -19.69 30.61
N LEU A 137 -9.09 -20.05 29.88
CA LEU A 137 -9.78 -19.15 28.96
C LEU A 137 -11.22 -18.90 29.42
N ALA A 138 -11.64 -17.65 29.31
CA ALA A 138 -13.04 -17.24 29.43
C ALA A 138 -13.56 -16.82 28.05
N LYS A 139 -14.82 -17.12 27.74
CA LYS A 139 -15.45 -16.78 26.46
C LYS A 139 -15.67 -15.26 26.37
N GLY A 140 -15.53 -14.70 25.18
CA GLY A 140 -15.74 -13.28 24.90
C GLY A 140 -14.44 -12.50 24.67
N TYR A 141 -14.58 -11.31 24.10
CA TYR A 141 -13.48 -10.35 23.92
C TYR A 141 -12.91 -9.92 25.27
N SER A 142 -11.59 -9.70 25.34
CA SER A 142 -10.95 -9.20 26.55
C SER A 142 -11.63 -7.90 27.02
N PRO A 143 -11.91 -7.77 28.32
CA PRO A 143 -12.43 -6.53 28.89
C PRO A 143 -11.34 -5.44 29.01
N LYS A 144 -10.07 -5.79 28.83
CA LYS A 144 -8.92 -4.90 28.97
C LYS A 144 -8.43 -4.43 27.59
N GLY A 145 -8.05 -3.16 27.48
CA GLY A 145 -7.48 -2.59 26.26
C GLY A 145 -8.46 -2.54 25.07
N TYR A 146 -7.96 -2.12 23.91
CA TYR A 146 -8.76 -1.93 22.71
C TYR A 146 -9.02 -3.25 22.00
N GLN A 147 -10.29 -3.50 21.63
CA GLN A 147 -10.73 -4.71 20.97
C GLN A 147 -11.41 -4.41 19.65
N ILE A 148 -10.99 -5.07 18.56
CA ILE A 148 -11.72 -5.03 17.30
C ILE A 148 -12.87 -6.04 17.37
N VAL A 149 -14.09 -5.53 17.52
CA VAL A 149 -15.30 -6.35 17.72
C VAL A 149 -16.10 -6.57 16.44
N GLN A 150 -15.89 -5.74 15.41
CA GLN A 150 -16.49 -5.89 14.08
C GLN A 150 -15.49 -5.41 13.02
N GLN A 151 -15.47 -6.05 11.86
CA GLN A 151 -14.58 -5.76 10.74
C GLN A 151 -15.34 -5.82 9.42
N LYS A 152 -15.00 -4.96 8.46
CA LYS A 152 -15.54 -4.97 7.10
C LYS A 152 -14.45 -4.56 6.11
N TRP A 153 -14.16 -5.44 5.15
CA TRP A 153 -13.09 -5.30 4.16
C TRP A 153 -13.60 -4.90 2.76
N ALA A 154 -14.67 -5.52 2.27
CA ALA A 154 -15.14 -5.35 0.89
C ALA A 154 -15.77 -3.97 0.58
N ASN A 155 -15.59 -3.51 -0.66
CA ASN A 155 -16.21 -2.34 -1.30
C ASN A 155 -16.07 -1.02 -0.50
N GLN A 156 -14.92 -0.83 0.14
CA GLN A 156 -14.62 0.32 0.99
C GLN A 156 -13.28 0.99 0.65
N SER A 157 -12.71 0.69 -0.50
CA SER A 157 -11.54 1.39 -1.00
C SER A 157 -11.82 2.89 -1.17
N GLY A 158 -10.84 3.72 -0.83
CA GLY A 158 -10.92 5.15 -1.08
C GLY A 158 -9.80 5.92 -0.42
N SER A 159 -9.47 7.08 -1.00
CA SER A 159 -8.50 8.02 -0.46
C SER A 159 -9.13 8.83 0.68
N TYR A 160 -8.34 9.06 1.71
CA TYR A 160 -8.67 9.86 2.88
C TYR A 160 -7.49 10.73 3.27
N TYR A 161 -7.78 11.86 3.89
CA TYR A 161 -6.77 12.74 4.44
C TYR A 161 -7.22 13.31 5.79
N PRO A 162 -6.28 13.80 6.63
CA PRO A 162 -6.63 14.43 7.90
C PRO A 162 -7.58 15.61 7.69
N ARG A 163 -8.70 15.62 8.43
CA ARG A 163 -9.71 16.67 8.34
C ARG A 163 -9.19 18.03 8.80
N TYR A 164 -8.36 18.03 9.83
CA TYR A 164 -7.85 19.23 10.47
C TYR A 164 -6.33 19.25 10.31
N TYR A 165 -5.83 20.15 9.44
CA TYR A 165 -4.40 20.30 9.19
C TYR A 165 -3.68 20.75 10.47
N GLY A 166 -2.45 20.25 10.67
CA GLY A 166 -1.64 20.54 11.86
C GLY A 166 -2.04 19.76 13.13
N GLN A 167 -3.25 19.21 13.21
CA GLN A 167 -3.64 18.36 14.33
C GLN A 167 -2.81 17.07 14.37
N ASP A 168 -2.32 16.70 15.55
CA ASP A 168 -1.57 15.46 15.75
C ASP A 168 -2.48 14.22 15.75
N VAL A 169 -3.01 13.89 14.56
CA VAL A 169 -3.79 12.67 14.35
C VAL A 169 -2.84 11.48 14.36
N LYS A 170 -3.05 10.56 15.30
CA LYS A 170 -2.22 9.37 15.48
C LYS A 170 -2.81 8.16 14.77
N MET A 171 -1.98 7.47 14.00
CA MET A 171 -2.24 6.15 13.45
C MET A 171 -1.72 5.09 14.41
N TRP A 172 -2.61 4.24 14.92
CA TRP A 172 -2.29 3.24 15.94
C TRP A 172 -2.17 1.83 15.37
N ASN A 173 -1.46 0.96 16.08
CA ASN A 173 -1.61 -0.48 15.86
C ASN A 173 -2.98 -1.00 16.36
N TYR A 174 -3.35 -2.23 16.02
CA TYR A 174 -4.70 -2.77 16.22
C TYR A 174 -5.20 -2.76 17.68
N ASN A 175 -4.28 -2.83 18.65
CA ASN A 175 -4.58 -2.86 20.09
C ASN A 175 -4.30 -1.52 20.79
N HIS A 176 -4.00 -0.45 20.03
CA HIS A 176 -3.68 0.88 20.56
C HIS A 176 -2.55 0.93 21.59
N SER A 177 -1.59 -0.01 21.51
CA SER A 177 -0.42 -0.02 22.39
C SER A 177 0.76 0.77 21.83
N LYS A 178 0.74 1.11 20.54
CA LYS A 178 1.85 1.79 19.85
C LYS A 178 1.33 2.73 18.77
N VAL A 179 1.78 3.99 18.80
CA VAL A 179 1.63 4.92 17.68
C VAL A 179 2.59 4.48 16.58
N ARG A 180 2.06 4.28 15.37
CA ARG A 180 2.84 3.92 14.18
C ARG A 180 3.26 5.16 13.41
N VAL A 181 2.37 6.14 13.28
CA VAL A 181 2.57 7.36 12.48
C VAL A 181 1.83 8.52 13.13
N HIS A 182 2.48 9.69 13.14
CA HIS A 182 1.84 10.98 13.41
C HIS A 182 1.51 11.62 12.06
N LEU A 183 0.22 11.72 11.71
CA LEU A 183 -0.19 12.16 10.37
C LEU A 183 0.17 13.62 10.09
N LYS A 184 0.33 14.45 11.12
CA LYS A 184 0.79 15.85 10.98
C LYS A 184 2.16 15.97 10.31
N ASN A 185 3.00 14.93 10.40
CA ASN A 185 4.32 14.91 9.76
C ASN A 185 4.22 14.66 8.24
N PHE A 186 3.02 14.34 7.74
CA PHE A 186 2.74 14.04 6.34
C PHE A 186 1.47 14.79 5.89
N PRO A 187 1.45 16.13 6.00
CA PRO A 187 0.23 16.93 5.86
C PRO A 187 -0.38 16.86 4.46
N GLY A 188 0.44 16.65 3.43
CA GLY A 188 0.00 16.53 2.05
C GLY A 188 -0.25 15.10 1.54
N MET A 189 -0.20 14.08 2.39
CA MET A 189 -0.42 12.70 1.93
C MET A 189 -1.91 12.35 1.80
N ASN A 190 -2.23 11.63 0.72
CA ASN A 190 -3.42 10.78 0.62
C ASN A 190 -3.16 9.44 1.31
N TRP A 191 -4.14 8.97 2.07
CA TRP A 191 -4.10 7.68 2.78
C TRP A 191 -5.19 6.76 2.24
N TYR A 192 -4.81 5.56 1.85
CA TYR A 192 -5.75 4.59 1.30
C TYR A 192 -6.40 3.77 2.41
N ARG A 193 -7.73 3.73 2.44
CA ARG A 193 -8.47 2.88 3.39
C ARG A 193 -8.68 1.47 2.84
N THR A 194 -8.35 0.45 3.62
CA THR A 194 -8.58 -0.97 3.28
C THR A 194 -9.56 -1.70 4.21
N GLU A 195 -9.77 -1.20 5.43
CA GLU A 195 -10.64 -1.85 6.43
C GLU A 195 -11.43 -0.80 7.21
N THR A 196 -12.68 -1.11 7.54
CA THR A 196 -13.43 -0.40 8.58
C THR A 196 -13.66 -1.34 9.76
N VAL A 197 -13.40 -0.86 10.97
CA VAL A 197 -13.57 -1.63 12.19
C VAL A 197 -14.37 -0.88 13.24
N VAL A 198 -15.13 -1.61 14.04
CA VAL A 198 -15.65 -1.09 15.31
C VAL A 198 -14.71 -1.55 16.40
N MET A 199 -14.04 -0.57 17.03
CA MET A 199 -13.21 -0.81 18.20
C MET A 199 -13.99 -0.53 19.48
N ARG A 200 -13.80 -1.39 20.48
CA ARG A 200 -14.34 -1.25 21.83
C ARG A 200 -13.19 -0.97 22.81
N HIS A 201 -13.39 -0.02 23.72
CA HIS A 201 -12.55 0.18 24.89
C HIS A 201 -13.44 0.43 26.11
N GLY A 202 -13.44 -0.51 27.07
CA GLY A 202 -14.46 -0.56 28.12
C GLY A 202 -15.87 -0.64 27.51
N ASN A 203 -16.75 0.26 27.92
CA ASN A 203 -18.13 0.35 27.41
C ASN A 203 -18.28 1.23 26.17
N LYS A 204 -17.21 1.89 25.72
CA LYS A 204 -17.24 2.79 24.56
C LYS A 204 -16.94 2.02 23.27
N ARG A 205 -17.64 2.39 22.20
CA ARG A 205 -17.42 1.87 20.85
C ARG A 205 -17.20 3.02 19.88
N ALA A 206 -16.26 2.86 18.96
CA ALA A 206 -15.99 3.85 17.93
C ALA A 206 -15.55 3.18 16.63
N ILE A 207 -15.78 3.87 15.53
CA ILE A 207 -15.43 3.39 14.18
C ILE A 207 -14.04 3.92 13.81
N TYR A 208 -13.17 3.00 13.40
CA TYR A 208 -11.84 3.28 12.92
C TYR A 208 -11.69 2.80 11.48
N TYR A 209 -10.84 3.49 10.73
CA TYR A 209 -10.39 3.06 9.42
C TYR A 209 -8.96 2.55 9.55
N TYR A 210 -8.67 1.40 8.94
CA TYR A 210 -7.30 1.03 8.63
C TYR A 210 -6.87 1.80 7.40
N LEU A 211 -5.88 2.66 7.58
CA LEU A 211 -5.25 3.43 6.53
C LEU A 211 -3.88 2.83 6.21
N SER A 212 -3.49 2.90 4.95
CA SER A 212 -2.15 2.56 4.47
C SER A 212 -1.63 3.61 3.50
N GLY A 213 -0.32 3.80 3.48
CA GLY A 213 0.35 4.70 2.54
C GLY A 213 1.84 4.45 2.51
N THR A 214 2.46 4.79 1.37
CA THR A 214 3.91 4.79 1.20
C THR A 214 4.43 6.17 1.55
N LEU A 215 5.29 6.26 2.58
CA LEU A 215 5.86 7.53 3.01
C LEU A 215 6.79 8.06 1.90
N ARG A 216 6.35 9.11 1.19
CA ARG A 216 7.11 9.80 0.14
C ARG A 216 8.30 10.54 0.79
N GLY A 217 9.39 9.82 1.05
CA GLY A 217 10.61 10.29 1.72
C GLY A 217 11.65 9.18 2.00
N ASN A 218 11.18 7.97 2.33
CA ASN A 218 12.00 6.77 2.56
C ASN A 218 11.30 5.45 2.15
N GLY A 219 10.09 5.55 1.59
CA GLY A 219 9.49 4.49 0.80
C GLY A 219 8.80 3.46 1.64
N ARG A 220 8.96 3.60 2.95
CA ARG A 220 8.35 2.75 3.92
C ARG A 220 6.84 2.82 3.76
N THR A 221 6.25 1.69 3.40
CA THR A 221 4.81 1.50 3.54
C THR A 221 4.48 1.37 5.02
N VAL A 222 3.51 2.16 5.46
CA VAL A 222 2.99 2.15 6.82
C VAL A 222 1.49 2.00 6.76
N GLY A 223 0.92 1.44 7.82
CA GLY A 223 -0.54 1.37 7.95
C GLY A 223 -0.98 1.15 9.38
N GLY A 224 -2.26 1.39 9.67
CA GLY A 224 -2.78 1.30 11.01
C GLY A 224 -4.13 1.99 11.14
N TYR A 225 -4.64 2.04 12.36
CA TYR A 225 -6.00 2.46 12.63
C TYR A 225 -6.06 3.92 13.06
N VAL A 226 -6.95 4.67 12.41
CA VAL A 226 -7.27 6.06 12.74
C VAL A 226 -8.77 6.17 12.97
N TRP A 227 -9.16 6.93 14.00
CA TRP A 227 -10.57 7.18 14.27
C TRP A 227 -11.20 7.96 13.12
N ARG A 228 -12.35 7.49 12.61
CA ARG A 228 -12.91 8.02 11.35
C ARG A 228 -13.22 9.52 11.37
N GLY A 229 -13.53 10.09 12.54
CA GLY A 229 -13.93 11.49 12.64
C GLY A 229 -12.77 12.48 12.47
N TYR A 230 -11.52 12.02 12.50
CA TYR A 230 -10.35 12.82 12.14
C TYR A 230 -10.07 12.85 10.63
N LEU A 231 -10.91 12.21 9.81
CA LEU A 231 -10.65 12.02 8.39
C LEU A 231 -11.72 12.69 7.54
N LYS A 232 -11.29 13.11 6.35
CA LYS A 232 -12.15 13.50 5.23
C LYS A 232 -11.89 12.54 4.07
N ARG A 233 -12.97 12.12 3.38
CA ARG A 233 -12.89 11.26 2.19
C ARG A 233 -12.57 12.12 0.98
N GLY A 234 -11.73 11.63 0.08
CA GLY A 234 -11.37 12.27 -1.17
C GLY A 234 -9.87 12.48 -1.30
N ILE A 235 -9.52 13.29 -2.29
CA ILE A 235 -8.16 13.72 -2.59
C ILE A 235 -7.80 14.92 -1.69
N ASN A 236 -6.58 14.93 -1.17
CA ASN A 236 -6.04 16.00 -0.33
C ASN A 236 -5.66 17.22 -1.20
N PRO A 237 -6.30 18.40 -1.01
CA PRO A 237 -5.92 19.63 -1.73
C PRO A 237 -4.62 20.26 -1.23
N ASN A 238 -4.08 19.77 -0.12
CA ASN A 238 -2.82 20.25 0.42
C ASN A 238 -1.71 19.29 -0.02
N HIS A 239 -0.67 19.82 -0.66
CA HIS A 239 0.48 19.03 -1.15
C HIS A 239 1.77 19.29 -0.36
N THR A 240 1.67 19.99 0.78
CA THR A 240 2.83 20.40 1.58
C THR A 240 3.66 19.19 2.00
N GLY A 241 4.99 19.29 1.79
CA GLY A 241 5.95 18.25 2.14
C GLY A 241 5.89 17.01 1.23
N GLN A 242 5.09 17.01 0.16
CA GLN A 242 5.17 15.99 -0.86
C GLN A 242 6.31 16.30 -1.82
N ASN A 243 7.21 15.33 -2.04
CA ASN A 243 8.20 15.44 -3.12
C ASN A 243 7.53 15.33 -4.50
N TYR A 244 6.52 14.47 -4.61
CA TYR A 244 5.75 14.17 -5.82
C TYR A 244 4.27 14.02 -5.47
N VAL A 245 3.39 14.43 -6.39
CA VAL A 245 1.94 14.18 -6.35
C VAL A 245 1.53 13.59 -7.71
N PRO A 246 0.94 12.37 -7.75
CA PRO A 246 0.40 11.79 -8.97
C PRO A 246 -0.57 12.73 -9.66
N ILE A 247 -0.59 12.70 -10.99
CA ILE A 247 -1.45 13.60 -11.76
C ILE A 247 -2.94 13.39 -11.47
N ASP A 248 -3.37 12.18 -11.10
CA ASP A 248 -4.76 11.91 -10.70
C ASP A 248 -5.09 12.30 -9.25
N ASP A 249 -4.11 12.77 -8.47
CA ASP A 249 -4.26 13.24 -7.07
C ASP A 249 -4.45 14.77 -6.98
N PHE A 250 -4.88 15.44 -8.06
CA PHE A 250 -5.24 16.87 -8.06
C PHE A 250 -6.74 17.07 -8.26
N LEU A 251 -7.28 18.17 -7.70
CA LEU A 251 -8.72 18.48 -7.77
C LEU A 251 -9.13 19.31 -9.01
N GLY A 252 -8.17 19.86 -9.75
CA GLY A 252 -8.42 20.71 -10.91
C GLY A 252 -7.30 21.73 -11.16
N ASP A 253 -7.55 22.67 -12.08
CA ASP A 253 -6.56 23.68 -12.52
C ASP A 253 -5.95 24.46 -11.35
N THR A 254 -6.76 25.00 -10.44
CA THR A 254 -6.26 25.82 -9.33
C THR A 254 -5.29 25.04 -8.44
N ASP A 255 -5.63 23.80 -8.12
CA ASP A 255 -4.83 22.91 -7.28
C ASP A 255 -3.51 22.53 -7.97
N TYR A 256 -3.59 22.11 -9.22
CA TYR A 256 -2.42 21.71 -10.01
C TYR A 256 -1.47 22.89 -10.26
N ASN A 257 -2.00 24.06 -10.64
CA ASN A 257 -1.20 25.27 -10.82
C ASN A 257 -0.51 25.68 -9.52
N GLN A 258 -1.22 25.66 -8.38
CA GLN A 258 -0.61 25.96 -7.09
C GLN A 258 0.55 25.00 -6.77
N TYR A 259 0.38 23.70 -7.06
CA TYR A 259 1.46 22.72 -6.91
C TYR A 259 2.67 23.04 -7.78
N VAL A 260 2.49 23.28 -9.08
CA VAL A 260 3.61 23.63 -10.00
C VAL A 260 4.35 24.88 -9.54
N GLN A 261 3.65 25.87 -9.00
CA GLN A 261 4.25 27.12 -8.54
C GLN A 261 5.06 26.97 -7.23
N THR A 262 4.62 26.11 -6.33
CA THR A 262 5.09 26.08 -4.92
C THR A 262 5.88 24.84 -4.54
N ALA A 263 5.74 23.72 -5.26
CA ALA A 263 6.38 22.47 -4.90
C ALA A 263 7.88 22.49 -5.19
N LYS A 264 8.64 21.83 -4.30
CA LYS A 264 10.11 21.84 -4.28
C LYS A 264 10.76 21.42 -5.62
N TYR A 265 10.19 20.43 -6.30
CA TYR A 265 10.74 19.82 -7.51
C TYR A 265 10.05 20.27 -8.80
N GLN A 266 9.33 21.40 -8.78
CA GLN A 266 8.58 21.91 -9.93
C GLN A 266 9.21 23.15 -10.58
N LYS A 267 10.47 23.47 -10.23
CA LYS A 267 11.16 24.65 -10.77
C LYS A 267 11.28 24.58 -12.30
N LEU A 268 11.71 23.44 -12.86
CA LEU A 268 11.82 23.26 -14.30
C LEU A 268 10.44 23.38 -14.99
N ALA A 269 9.40 22.72 -14.48
CA ALA A 269 8.03 22.83 -15.00
C ALA A 269 7.57 24.28 -15.10
N LYS A 270 7.75 25.05 -14.02
CA LYS A 270 7.42 26.48 -13.98
C LYS A 270 8.20 27.29 -15.02
N GLN A 271 9.49 27.01 -15.21
CA GLN A 271 10.32 27.74 -16.17
C GLN A 271 9.97 27.41 -17.62
N ILE A 272 9.61 26.16 -17.91
CA ILE A 272 9.14 25.75 -19.24
C ILE A 272 7.81 26.41 -19.56
N ALA A 273 6.85 26.37 -18.61
CA ALA A 273 5.56 27.03 -18.79
C ALA A 273 5.70 28.55 -19.07
N ALA A 274 6.66 29.20 -18.41
CA ALA A 274 6.94 30.63 -18.61
C ALA A 274 7.47 30.99 -20.02
N LEU A 275 7.84 30.01 -20.85
CA LEU A 275 8.20 30.25 -22.26
C LEU A 275 6.99 30.60 -23.13
N PHE A 276 5.77 30.37 -22.64
CA PHE A 276 4.50 30.65 -23.29
C PHE A 276 3.71 31.70 -22.48
N PRO A 277 4.05 32.99 -22.59
CA PRO A 277 3.60 34.02 -21.64
C PRO A 277 2.09 34.27 -21.61
N TYR A 278 1.36 33.87 -22.66
CA TYR A 278 -0.09 34.05 -22.77
C TYR A 278 -0.88 32.73 -22.68
N SER A 279 -0.21 31.62 -22.36
CA SER A 279 -0.84 30.31 -22.19
C SER A 279 -0.83 29.94 -20.71
N LYS A 280 -1.92 29.34 -20.20
CA LYS A 280 -1.97 28.83 -18.82
C LYS A 280 -1.70 27.33 -18.80
N ILE A 281 -1.22 26.84 -17.66
CA ILE A 281 -1.15 25.41 -17.40
C ILE A 281 -2.57 24.91 -17.17
N ASP A 282 -2.97 23.89 -17.92
CA ASP A 282 -4.29 23.27 -17.86
C ASP A 282 -4.15 21.84 -17.34
N TYR A 283 -4.87 21.52 -16.28
CA TYR A 283 -4.78 20.24 -15.60
C TYR A 283 -5.27 19.07 -16.48
N GLY A 284 -6.35 19.28 -17.25
CA GLY A 284 -6.86 18.23 -18.12
C GLY A 284 -5.88 17.92 -19.24
N LEU A 285 -5.27 18.95 -19.83
CA LEU A 285 -4.23 18.78 -20.83
C LEU A 285 -2.94 18.20 -20.23
N SER A 286 -2.59 18.53 -18.98
CA SER A 286 -1.48 17.89 -18.25
C SER A 286 -1.72 16.41 -17.98
N ARG A 287 -2.96 16.00 -17.68
CA ARG A 287 -3.31 14.56 -17.59
C ARG A 287 -3.11 13.88 -18.93
N ILE A 288 -3.53 14.51 -20.02
CA ILE A 288 -3.30 13.98 -21.37
C ILE A 288 -1.79 13.86 -21.62
N ALA A 289 -1.00 14.89 -21.33
CA ALA A 289 0.45 14.86 -21.42
C ALA A 289 1.03 13.63 -20.70
N ALA A 290 0.65 13.43 -19.44
CA ALA A 290 1.13 12.35 -18.60
C ALA A 290 0.81 10.94 -19.11
N TYR A 291 -0.43 10.72 -19.58
CA TYR A 291 -0.93 9.39 -19.94
C TYR A 291 -0.72 9.03 -21.42
N ASN A 292 -0.55 10.03 -22.27
CA ASN A 292 -0.49 9.84 -23.72
C ASN A 292 0.90 10.14 -24.30
N TYR A 293 1.67 11.01 -23.63
CA TYR A 293 2.90 11.57 -24.17
C TYR A 293 4.11 11.54 -23.21
N ASP A 294 4.00 11.03 -21.99
CA ASP A 294 5.19 10.76 -21.17
C ASP A 294 5.94 9.55 -21.74
N ALA A 295 7.26 9.58 -21.70
CA ALA A 295 8.12 8.52 -22.22
C ALA A 295 8.04 7.28 -21.31
N ALA A 296 6.97 6.49 -21.45
CA ALA A 296 6.52 5.46 -20.52
C ALA A 296 7.58 4.39 -20.20
N ASN A 297 8.36 3.92 -21.19
CA ASN A 297 9.32 2.84 -20.96
C ASN A 297 10.52 3.24 -20.07
N GLN A 298 10.68 4.54 -19.77
CA GLN A 298 11.79 5.10 -18.99
C GLN A 298 11.36 6.10 -17.90
N SER A 299 10.05 6.36 -17.78
CA SER A 299 9.44 7.26 -16.78
C SER A 299 8.76 6.47 -15.66
N ILE A 300 8.35 7.16 -14.60
CA ILE A 300 7.71 6.69 -13.36
C ILE A 300 6.46 5.81 -13.55
N MET A 301 5.79 5.91 -14.68
CA MET A 301 4.65 5.06 -15.01
C MET A 301 5.11 3.85 -15.83
N SER A 302 4.91 2.64 -15.34
CA SER A 302 5.29 1.43 -16.09
C SER A 302 4.35 1.22 -17.29
N ASP A 303 4.88 0.69 -18.40
CA ASP A 303 4.11 0.46 -19.64
C ASP A 303 2.86 -0.39 -19.42
N GLU A 304 2.88 -1.31 -18.45
CA GLU A 304 1.74 -2.17 -18.12
C GLU A 304 0.58 -1.41 -17.44
N ASP A 305 0.88 -0.27 -16.82
CA ASP A 305 -0.06 0.53 -16.03
C ASP A 305 -0.63 1.73 -16.82
N VAL A 306 0.02 2.15 -17.90
CA VAL A 306 -0.44 3.32 -18.66
C VAL A 306 -1.44 2.94 -19.75
N LYS A 307 -2.66 3.46 -19.60
CA LYS A 307 -3.69 3.40 -20.63
C LYS A 307 -3.93 4.82 -21.12
N PRO A 308 -3.71 5.09 -22.42
CA PRO A 308 -4.01 6.39 -22.98
C PRO A 308 -5.43 6.83 -22.64
N ILE A 309 -5.57 8.10 -22.29
CA ILE A 309 -6.86 8.71 -21.96
C ILE A 309 -7.39 9.51 -23.15
N GLY A 310 -8.71 9.65 -23.22
CA GLY A 310 -9.36 10.44 -24.27
C GLY A 310 -8.92 11.91 -24.24
N THR A 311 -8.80 12.50 -25.43
CA THR A 311 -8.41 13.91 -25.62
C THR A 311 -9.61 14.87 -25.72
N GLY A 312 -10.81 14.39 -25.38
CA GLY A 312 -12.04 15.18 -25.45
C GLY A 312 -11.95 16.47 -24.62
N GLY A 313 -12.51 17.55 -25.16
CA GLY A 313 -12.36 18.89 -24.60
C GLY A 313 -11.16 19.67 -25.13
N TYR A 314 -10.32 19.06 -25.98
CA TYR A 314 -9.14 19.69 -26.58
C TYR A 314 -8.99 19.38 -28.07
N SER A 315 -8.51 20.38 -28.81
CA SER A 315 -8.14 20.28 -30.23
C SER A 315 -6.75 20.86 -30.46
N ASN A 316 -6.19 20.59 -31.65
CA ASN A 316 -4.87 21.06 -32.06
C ASN A 316 -3.78 20.73 -31.03
N ILE A 317 -3.90 19.57 -30.38
CA ILE A 317 -2.87 19.09 -29.45
C ILE A 317 -1.59 18.85 -30.25
N LYS A 318 -0.49 19.45 -29.82
CA LYS A 318 0.86 19.19 -30.33
C LYS A 318 1.76 18.72 -29.19
N ALA A 319 2.39 17.57 -29.38
CA ALA A 319 3.39 17.03 -28.47
C ALA A 319 4.82 17.32 -28.93
N PHE A 320 5.77 17.25 -27.99
CA PHE A 320 7.19 17.48 -28.24
C PHE A 320 8.05 16.27 -27.80
N PRO A 321 7.82 15.08 -28.39
CA PRO A 321 8.44 13.84 -27.91
C PRO A 321 9.98 13.85 -27.97
N ASP A 322 10.56 14.61 -28.91
CA ASP A 322 12.02 14.78 -29.00
C ASP A 322 12.58 15.52 -27.78
N ILE A 323 11.88 16.55 -27.31
CA ILE A 323 12.25 17.31 -26.11
C ILE A 323 12.17 16.39 -24.88
N ASP A 324 11.08 15.66 -24.74
CA ASP A 324 10.84 14.76 -23.61
C ASP A 324 11.94 13.68 -23.52
N ARG A 325 12.25 13.01 -24.63
CA ARG A 325 13.35 12.02 -24.72
C ARG A 325 14.72 12.64 -24.43
N TYR A 326 14.95 13.86 -24.93
CA TYR A 326 16.20 14.56 -24.71
C TYR A 326 16.39 14.91 -23.22
N LEU A 327 15.35 15.41 -22.56
CA LEU A 327 15.37 15.72 -21.13
C LEU A 327 15.60 14.46 -20.29
N LEU A 328 14.98 13.34 -20.66
CA LEU A 328 15.14 12.07 -19.96
C LEU A 328 16.57 11.53 -20.05
N LYS A 329 17.16 11.53 -21.25
CA LYS A 329 18.58 11.18 -21.49
C LYS A 329 19.54 12.08 -20.71
N HIS A 330 19.14 13.31 -20.42
CA HIS A 330 19.93 14.30 -19.70
C HIS A 330 19.34 14.65 -18.32
N SER A 331 18.70 13.68 -17.67
CA SER A 331 18.03 13.86 -16.37
C SER A 331 18.96 14.37 -15.25
N SER A 332 20.27 14.11 -15.34
CA SER A 332 21.27 14.61 -14.39
C SER A 332 21.67 16.08 -14.59
N TRP A 333 21.22 16.74 -15.66
CA TRP A 333 21.52 18.14 -15.91
C TRP A 333 20.81 19.08 -14.94
N SER A 334 21.40 20.26 -14.74
CA SER A 334 20.73 21.33 -14.00
C SER A 334 19.53 21.86 -14.78
N ASP A 335 18.54 22.38 -14.06
CA ASP A 335 17.35 23.02 -14.63
C ASP A 335 17.71 24.06 -15.70
N ALA A 336 18.78 24.83 -15.49
CA ALA A 336 19.22 25.85 -16.44
C ALA A 336 19.67 25.25 -17.78
N LYS A 337 20.41 24.13 -17.76
CA LYS A 337 20.83 23.44 -18.98
C LYS A 337 19.64 22.80 -19.69
N LYS A 338 18.75 22.15 -18.93
CA LYS A 338 17.50 21.57 -19.45
C LYS A 338 16.62 22.64 -20.10
N LEU A 339 16.42 23.76 -19.43
CA LEU A 339 15.64 24.89 -19.95
C LEU A 339 16.25 25.46 -21.23
N ASN A 340 17.58 25.58 -21.31
CA ASN A 340 18.23 26.05 -22.53
C ASN A 340 18.01 25.09 -23.70
N ALA A 341 18.14 23.77 -23.46
CA ALA A 341 17.84 22.76 -24.47
C ALA A 341 16.38 22.82 -24.94
N VAL A 342 15.43 22.96 -24.01
CA VAL A 342 14.00 23.12 -24.34
C VAL A 342 13.78 24.33 -25.25
N LYS A 343 14.40 25.49 -24.97
CA LYS A 343 14.28 26.67 -25.83
C LYS A 343 14.79 26.39 -27.25
N THR A 344 16.00 25.85 -27.37
CA THR A 344 16.60 25.54 -28.68
C THR A 344 15.73 24.57 -29.47
N MET A 345 15.25 23.50 -28.85
CA MET A 345 14.45 22.49 -29.53
C MET A 345 13.02 22.97 -29.87
N LEU A 346 12.44 23.87 -29.07
CA LEU A 346 11.18 24.53 -29.42
C LEU A 346 11.38 25.43 -30.65
N ASP A 347 12.47 26.20 -30.70
CA ASP A 347 12.78 27.06 -31.84
C ASP A 347 13.00 26.21 -33.12
N GLU A 348 13.74 25.10 -33.03
CA GLU A 348 13.93 24.12 -34.12
C GLU A 348 12.61 23.49 -34.59
N ALA A 349 11.65 23.29 -33.68
CA ALA A 349 10.31 22.79 -33.99
C ALA A 349 9.37 23.87 -34.56
N GLY A 350 9.86 25.11 -34.79
CA GLY A 350 9.07 26.22 -35.32
C GLY A 350 8.21 26.95 -34.27
N TYR A 351 8.49 26.73 -32.99
CA TYR A 351 7.85 27.41 -31.86
C TYR A 351 8.82 28.40 -31.23
N ASP A 352 9.36 29.32 -32.02
CA ASP A 352 10.24 30.38 -31.54
C ASP A 352 9.53 31.32 -30.54
N SER A 353 10.27 32.30 -30.01
CA SER A 353 9.72 33.24 -29.02
C SER A 353 8.48 33.99 -29.52
N ASP A 354 8.47 34.42 -30.77
CA ASP A 354 7.36 35.19 -31.35
C ASP A 354 6.14 34.30 -31.57
N LYS A 355 6.36 33.07 -32.04
CA LYS A 355 5.30 32.08 -32.17
C LYS A 355 4.67 31.78 -30.82
N ARG A 356 5.46 31.54 -29.77
CA ARG A 356 4.95 31.27 -28.41
C ARG A 356 4.20 32.47 -27.81
N VAL A 357 4.61 33.70 -28.13
CA VAL A 357 3.88 34.93 -27.77
C VAL A 357 2.52 35.00 -28.47
N SER A 358 2.39 34.53 -29.71
CA SER A 358 1.12 34.54 -30.46
C SER A 358 0.07 33.54 -29.95
N MET A 359 0.40 32.67 -29.00
CA MET A 359 -0.41 31.51 -28.59
C MET A 359 -1.42 31.77 -27.45
N ALA A 360 -2.01 32.97 -27.38
CA ALA A 360 -2.95 33.34 -26.30
C ALA A 360 -4.20 32.44 -26.19
N GLY A 361 -4.57 31.74 -27.28
CA GLY A 361 -5.67 30.77 -27.29
C GLY A 361 -5.29 29.33 -26.95
N TYR A 362 -4.02 29.06 -26.65
CA TYR A 362 -3.51 27.73 -26.31
C TYR A 362 -3.29 27.56 -24.81
N GLN A 363 -3.36 26.32 -24.38
CA GLN A 363 -3.04 25.83 -23.05
C GLN A 363 -1.78 24.98 -23.09
N ILE A 364 -1.13 24.86 -21.94
CA ILE A 364 0.05 24.01 -21.73
C ILE A 364 -0.40 22.79 -20.92
N GLY A 365 -0.21 21.61 -21.48
CA GLY A 365 -0.19 20.37 -20.71
C GLY A 365 1.24 20.03 -20.38
N ILE A 366 1.56 19.99 -19.10
CA ILE A 366 2.91 19.71 -18.64
C ILE A 366 2.88 18.72 -17.49
N GLN A 367 3.80 17.77 -17.48
CA GLN A 367 4.14 16.98 -16.30
C GLN A 367 5.65 16.78 -16.29
N ILE A 368 6.33 17.45 -15.35
CA ILE A 368 7.76 17.27 -15.13
C ILE A 368 7.95 16.62 -13.78
N ILE A 369 8.57 15.46 -13.80
CA ILE A 369 9.13 14.80 -12.65
C ILE A 369 10.64 14.87 -12.82
N ASP A 370 11.30 15.69 -12.00
CA ASP A 370 12.71 15.95 -12.17
C ASP A 370 13.46 15.82 -10.83
N ASN A 371 14.47 14.95 -10.82
CA ASN A 371 15.40 14.78 -9.70
C ASN A 371 14.69 14.50 -8.36
N ILE A 372 13.60 13.73 -8.41
CA ILE A 372 12.88 13.32 -7.20
C ILE A 372 13.61 12.11 -6.62
N PRO A 373 14.06 12.15 -5.35
CA PRO A 373 14.75 10.99 -4.75
C PRO A 373 13.90 9.72 -4.85
N ASP A 374 14.45 8.66 -5.44
CA ASP A 374 13.85 7.34 -5.40
C ASP A 374 14.09 6.76 -4.02
N ILE A 375 12.96 6.43 -3.45
CA ILE A 375 12.80 6.26 -2.05
C ILE A 375 12.45 4.78 -1.78
N LEU A 376 12.24 3.97 -2.83
CA LEU A 376 11.99 2.53 -2.77
C LEU A 376 12.79 1.65 -3.72
N GLY A 377 13.53 2.17 -4.71
CA GLY A 377 14.05 1.30 -5.77
C GLY A 377 12.93 0.68 -6.62
N GLN A 378 11.71 1.21 -6.53
CA GLN A 378 10.50 0.63 -7.16
C GLN A 378 9.69 1.65 -7.97
N ILE A 379 10.18 2.88 -8.10
CA ILE A 379 9.65 3.80 -9.10
C ILE A 379 10.80 4.14 -10.07
N VAL A 380 11.07 3.11 -10.87
CA VAL A 380 11.68 3.14 -12.20
C VAL A 380 13.19 3.13 -12.23
N ALA A 381 13.69 2.03 -12.79
CA ALA A 381 15.03 1.92 -13.26
C ALA A 381 15.23 2.90 -14.41
N SER A 382 16.09 3.90 -14.21
CA SER A 382 17.27 3.92 -15.06
C SER A 382 18.47 3.58 -14.17
N ASP A 383 18.75 2.29 -14.09
CA ASP A 383 20.12 1.73 -14.01
C ASP A 383 21.17 2.36 -13.05
N GLY A 384 20.76 2.89 -11.88
CA GLY A 384 21.62 2.88 -10.69
C GLY A 384 21.77 4.15 -9.84
N ASN A 385 21.06 5.24 -10.12
CA ASN A 385 21.31 6.52 -9.42
C ASN A 385 20.30 6.90 -8.30
N GLY A 386 19.21 6.16 -8.13
CA GLY A 386 18.26 6.39 -7.02
C GLY A 386 17.44 7.69 -7.12
N TYR A 387 17.13 8.16 -8.33
CA TYR A 387 16.21 9.29 -8.59
C TYR A 387 15.21 8.93 -9.69
N ALA A 388 13.99 9.44 -9.55
CA ALA A 388 12.89 9.22 -10.47
C ALA A 388 12.70 10.45 -11.38
N ASN A 389 12.51 10.21 -12.69
CA ASN A 389 12.37 11.25 -13.71
C ASN A 389 11.24 10.90 -14.70
N GLY A 390 10.63 11.93 -15.29
CA GLY A 390 9.55 11.83 -16.27
C GLY A 390 9.27 13.20 -16.87
N TYR A 391 9.02 13.26 -18.17
CA TYR A 391 8.89 14.52 -18.90
C TYR A 391 7.82 14.38 -19.96
N ALA A 392 6.80 15.23 -19.89
CA ALA A 392 5.78 15.35 -20.91
C ALA A 392 5.41 16.82 -21.08
N ILE A 393 5.52 17.31 -22.32
CA ILE A 393 5.13 18.68 -22.67
C ILE A 393 4.26 18.62 -23.93
N VAL A 394 3.07 19.20 -23.82
CA VAL A 394 2.15 19.39 -24.93
C VAL A 394 1.54 20.78 -24.89
N ILE A 395 1.10 21.25 -26.04
CA ILE A 395 0.24 22.44 -26.18
C ILE A 395 -1.06 22.02 -26.85
N GLY A 396 -2.15 22.75 -26.60
CA GLY A 396 -3.43 22.46 -27.23
C GLY A 396 -4.45 23.56 -26.96
N GLN A 397 -5.54 23.58 -27.70
CA GLN A 397 -6.64 24.53 -27.48
C GLN A 397 -7.78 23.83 -26.79
N GLN A 398 -8.52 24.57 -25.95
CA GLN A 398 -9.78 24.04 -25.43
C GLN A 398 -10.79 23.97 -26.57
N ASP A 399 -11.39 22.81 -26.74
CA ASP A 399 -12.45 22.57 -27.73
C ASP A 399 -13.59 21.77 -27.09
N PRO A 400 -14.62 22.47 -26.58
CA PRO A 400 -15.79 21.84 -25.99
C PRO A 400 -16.59 20.97 -26.97
N THR A 401 -16.39 21.15 -28.28
CA THR A 401 -17.08 20.37 -29.32
C THR A 401 -16.47 18.98 -29.51
N GLY A 402 -15.27 18.76 -28.96
CA GLY A 402 -14.62 17.45 -28.91
C GLY A 402 -14.00 17.01 -30.24
N ASN A 403 -13.69 17.92 -31.16
CA ASN A 403 -13.12 17.55 -32.45
C ASN A 403 -11.61 17.27 -32.31
N SER A 404 -11.27 15.98 -32.16
CA SER A 404 -9.89 15.53 -31.95
C SER A 404 -9.14 15.22 -33.24
N GLU A 405 -9.71 15.48 -34.42
CA GLU A 405 -9.13 15.05 -35.70
C GLU A 405 -7.73 15.61 -35.97
N ASN A 406 -7.45 16.82 -35.47
CA ASN A 406 -6.17 17.51 -35.62
C ASN A 406 -5.19 17.28 -34.46
N ASN A 407 -5.55 16.44 -33.48
CA ASN A 407 -4.67 16.16 -32.35
C ASN A 407 -3.52 15.25 -32.80
N ASP A 408 -2.31 15.55 -32.32
CA ASP A 408 -1.13 14.74 -32.57
C ASP A 408 -1.37 13.30 -32.11
N LYS A 409 -1.23 12.35 -33.04
CA LYS A 409 -1.44 10.90 -32.81
C LYS A 409 -0.14 10.18 -32.52
N SER A 410 1.00 10.88 -32.42
CA SER A 410 2.27 10.32 -31.96
C SER A 410 2.19 10.03 -30.46
N PHE A 411 1.50 8.95 -30.11
CA PHE A 411 1.49 8.42 -28.76
C PHE A 411 2.77 7.63 -28.53
N PHE A 412 3.40 7.78 -27.36
CA PHE A 412 4.62 7.07 -27.01
C PHE A 412 4.46 5.53 -26.90
N TYR A 413 3.24 5.01 -27.02
CA TYR A 413 2.92 3.58 -26.84
C TYR A 413 2.98 2.73 -28.11
N TYR A 414 3.21 3.32 -29.29
CA TYR A 414 2.99 2.62 -30.57
C TYR A 414 4.22 2.45 -31.48
N ASP A 415 5.44 2.72 -31.01
CA ASP A 415 6.67 2.42 -31.78
C ASP A 415 7.46 1.23 -31.20
#